data_AF-A0A1K1REQ9-F1
#
_entry.id   AF-A0A1K1REQ9-F1
#
_cell.length_a   1.000
_cell.length_b   1.000
_cell.length_c   1.000
_cell.angle_alpha   90.00
_cell.angle_beta   90.00
_cell.angle_gamma   90.00
#
_symmetry.space_group_name_H-M   'P 1'
#
loop_
_entity.id
_entity.type
_entity.pdbx_description
1 polymer ?
#
loop_
_entity_poly.entity_id
_entity_poly.type
_entity_poly.pdbx_seq_one_letter_code
_entity_poly.pdbx_strand_id
1 'polypeptide(L)'
;MVKKRKSANLQVLEASRKRKEKRQLEREEWENSDSDEIYAYIAGYTAWGFPYGLTWEEMEQIADFDSLCATTPPPPHKPEPSTAVPENW
;
A
#
# COMPACT_ATOMS: atom_id res chain seq x y z
N MET A 1 -12.58 46.57 7.31
CA MET A 1 -12.34 45.17 7.76
C MET A 1 -11.82 44.23 6.65
N VAL A 2 -10.96 44.67 5.71
CA VAL A 2 -10.53 43.84 4.56
C VAL A 2 -9.10 43.27 4.72
N LYS A 3 -8.25 43.93 5.53
CA LYS A 3 -6.82 43.59 5.70
C LYS A 3 -6.57 42.25 6.40
N LYS A 4 -7.47 41.82 7.29
CA LYS A 4 -7.32 40.59 8.10
C LYS A 4 -7.51 39.29 7.29
N ARG A 5 -8.36 39.30 6.25
CA ARG A 5 -8.65 38.13 5.41
C ARG A 5 -7.53 37.81 4.40
N LYS A 6 -6.84 38.82 3.88
CA LYS A 6 -5.68 38.64 3.00
C LYS A 6 -4.50 38.00 3.73
N SER A 7 -4.24 38.44 4.95
CA SER A 7 -3.17 37.85 5.80
C SER A 7 -3.46 36.39 6.15
N ALA A 8 -4.71 36.06 6.51
CA ALA A 8 -5.09 34.66 6.77
C ALA A 8 -4.93 33.76 5.53
N ASN A 9 -5.34 34.23 4.34
CA ASN A 9 -5.14 33.47 3.09
C ASN A 9 -3.65 33.25 2.76
N LEU A 10 -2.81 34.27 2.97
CA LEU A 10 -1.36 34.15 2.79
C LEU A 10 -0.74 33.13 3.74
N GLN A 11 -1.16 33.12 5.00
CA GLN A 11 -0.69 32.14 5.99
C GLN A 11 -1.10 30.70 5.64
N VAL A 12 -2.34 30.50 5.15
CA VAL A 12 -2.81 29.18 4.70
C VAL A 12 -2.01 28.71 3.48
N LEU A 13 -1.73 29.60 2.52
CA LEU A 13 -0.95 29.29 1.33
C LEU A 13 0.49 28.89 1.69
N GLU A 14 1.15 29.64 2.58
CA GLU A 14 2.49 29.29 3.05
C GLU A 14 2.53 27.98 3.85
N ALA A 15 1.55 27.75 4.71
CA ALA A 15 1.44 26.49 5.46
C ALA A 15 1.26 25.30 4.51
N SER A 16 0.44 25.46 3.47
CA SER A 16 0.27 24.43 2.43
C SER A 16 1.56 24.18 1.65
N ARG A 17 2.29 25.25 1.28
CA ARG A 17 3.58 25.13 0.58
C ARG A 17 4.60 24.38 1.43
N LYS A 18 4.77 24.77 2.71
CA LYS A 18 5.69 24.10 3.63
C LYS A 18 5.36 22.62 3.85
N ARG A 19 4.07 22.26 3.94
CA ARG A 19 3.65 20.86 4.04
C ARG A 19 4.01 20.06 2.78
N LYS A 20 3.85 20.67 1.60
CA LYS A 20 4.23 20.02 0.33
C LYS A 20 5.74 19.85 0.21
N GLU A 21 6.51 20.89 0.55
CA GLU A 21 7.99 20.84 0.58
C GLU A 21 8.48 19.75 1.54
N LYS A 22 7.92 19.68 2.77
CA LYS A 22 8.26 18.63 3.73
C LYS A 22 7.99 17.22 3.18
N ARG A 23 6.82 17.00 2.57
CA ARG A 23 6.48 15.69 1.98
C ARG A 23 7.39 15.32 0.80
N GLN A 24 7.83 16.30 0.01
CA GLN A 24 8.76 16.07 -1.08
C GLN A 24 10.15 15.71 -0.57
N LEU A 25 10.66 16.42 0.45
CA LEU A 25 11.93 16.06 1.10
C LEU A 25 11.89 14.66 1.71
N GLU A 26 10.81 14.31 2.43
CA GLU A 26 10.64 12.94 2.97
C GLU A 26 10.59 11.88 1.87
N ARG A 27 9.99 12.19 0.72
CA ARG A 27 9.97 11.30 -0.45
C ARG A 27 11.35 11.18 -1.08
N GLU A 28 12.04 12.29 -1.29
CA GLU A 28 13.39 12.31 -1.88
C GLU A 28 14.40 11.60 -0.97
N GLU A 29 14.28 11.73 0.35
CA GLU A 29 15.11 11.00 1.31
C GLU A 29 14.84 9.49 1.28
N TRP A 30 13.57 9.09 1.10
CA TRP A 30 13.18 7.70 0.92
C TRP A 30 13.64 7.12 -0.43
N GLU A 31 13.52 7.90 -1.51
CA GLU A 31 13.88 7.51 -2.87
C GLU A 31 15.41 7.51 -3.11
N ASN A 32 16.16 8.34 -2.37
CA ASN A 32 17.63 8.33 -2.37
C ASN A 32 18.22 7.42 -1.29
N SER A 33 17.41 6.74 -0.48
CA SER A 33 17.93 5.63 0.31
C SER A 33 18.26 4.50 -0.66
N ASP A 34 19.45 3.91 -0.57
CA ASP A 34 19.93 2.75 -1.36
C ASP A 34 19.04 1.52 -1.10
N SER A 35 17.78 1.59 -1.50
CA SER A 35 16.83 0.49 -1.44
C SER A 35 17.18 -0.43 -2.59
N ASP A 36 17.72 -1.61 -2.27
CA ASP A 36 17.91 -2.66 -3.25
C ASP A 36 16.58 -2.87 -4.00
N GLU A 37 16.63 -2.82 -5.34
CA GLU A 37 15.50 -2.82 -6.30
C GLU A 37 14.55 -4.03 -6.18
N ILE A 38 14.73 -4.90 -5.17
CA ILE A 38 13.98 -6.13 -4.98
C ILE A 38 12.64 -5.89 -4.26
N TYR A 39 12.63 -5.08 -3.19
CA TYR A 39 11.44 -4.92 -2.34
C TYR A 39 10.84 -3.52 -2.45
N ALA A 40 9.52 -3.47 -2.69
CA ALA A 40 8.72 -2.25 -2.61
C ALA A 40 8.31 -1.94 -1.16
N TYR A 41 8.17 -2.97 -0.33
CA TYR A 41 7.79 -2.83 1.07
C TYR A 41 8.35 -3.98 1.93
N ILE A 42 9.14 -3.66 2.96
CA ILE A 42 9.66 -4.65 3.92
C ILE A 42 8.68 -4.77 5.10
N ALA A 43 8.07 -5.94 5.26
CA ALA A 43 7.13 -6.21 6.34
C ALA A 43 7.85 -6.49 7.67
N GLY A 44 9.11 -6.93 7.60
CA GLY A 44 9.94 -7.15 8.77
C GLY A 44 11.24 -7.87 8.44
N TYR A 45 11.91 -8.29 9.51
CA TYR A 45 13.15 -9.06 9.44
C TYR A 45 12.95 -10.38 10.18
N THR A 46 13.51 -11.45 9.61
CA THR A 46 13.59 -12.75 10.29
C THR A 46 14.49 -12.66 11.53
N ALA A 47 14.43 -13.65 12.41
CA ALA A 47 15.30 -13.72 13.60
C ALA A 47 16.80 -13.70 13.26
N TRP A 48 17.17 -14.05 12.02
CA TRP A 48 18.54 -14.03 11.49
C TRP A 48 18.89 -12.73 10.75
N GLY A 49 18.00 -11.74 10.73
CA GLY A 49 18.24 -10.44 10.12
C GLY A 49 17.97 -10.37 8.60
N PHE A 50 17.43 -11.43 7.98
CA PHE A 50 17.03 -11.37 6.57
C PHE A 50 15.71 -10.61 6.40
N PRO A 51 15.63 -9.61 5.49
CA PRO A 51 14.38 -8.91 5.21
C PRO A 51 13.39 -9.82 4.49
N TYR A 52 12.10 -9.63 4.76
CA TYR A 52 11.02 -10.20 3.96
C TYR A 52 9.91 -9.16 3.77
N GLY A 53 9.26 -9.19 2.62
CA GLY A 53 8.39 -8.10 2.19
C GLY A 53 7.72 -8.38 0.85
N LEU A 54 7.05 -7.35 0.33
CA LEU A 54 6.49 -7.32 -1.01
C LEU A 54 7.52 -6.77 -1.99
N THR A 55 7.66 -7.44 -3.11
CA THR A 55 8.42 -6.97 -4.26
C THR A 55 7.63 -5.95 -5.07
N TRP A 56 8.31 -5.20 -5.95
CA TRP A 56 7.65 -4.29 -6.89
C TRP A 56 6.67 -5.03 -7.80
N GLU A 57 7.07 -6.19 -8.31
CA GLU A 57 6.24 -7.03 -9.17
C GLU A 57 4.97 -7.52 -8.47
N GLU A 58 5.07 -7.92 -7.19
CA GLU A 58 3.92 -8.33 -6.39
C GLU A 58 3.01 -7.13 -6.06
N MET A 59 3.58 -5.97 -5.77
CA MET A 59 2.81 -4.77 -5.46
C MET A 59 2.03 -4.26 -6.67
N GLU A 60 2.62 -4.30 -7.87
CA GLU A 60 1.95 -3.99 -9.13
C GLU A 60 0.79 -4.97 -9.41
N GLN A 61 1.01 -6.27 -9.22
CA GLN A 61 -0.04 -7.29 -9.37
C GLN A 61 -1.22 -7.08 -8.41
N ILE A 62 -0.96 -6.67 -7.16
CA ILE A 62 -2.03 -6.38 -6.18
C ILE A 62 -2.77 -5.10 -6.56
N ALA A 63 -2.07 -4.06 -7.00
CA ALA A 63 -2.69 -2.83 -7.47
C ALA A 63 -3.61 -3.07 -8.69
N ASP A 64 -3.21 -3.97 -9.58
CA ASP A 64 -4.03 -4.42 -10.70
C ASP A 64 -5.21 -5.31 -10.25
N PHE A 65 -5.02 -6.16 -9.22
CA PHE A 65 -6.08 -7.03 -8.69
C PHE A 65 -7.16 -6.26 -7.92
N ASP A 66 -6.83 -5.17 -7.24
CA ASP A 66 -7.82 -4.25 -6.67
C ASP A 66 -8.74 -3.68 -7.77
N SER A 67 -8.25 -3.57 -9.01
CA SER A 67 -9.10 -3.27 -10.18
C SER A 67 -10.01 -4.44 -10.61
N LEU A 68 -9.69 -5.70 -10.27
CA LEU A 68 -10.47 -6.90 -10.58
C LEU A 68 -11.49 -7.27 -9.48
N CYS A 69 -11.31 -6.77 -8.26
CA CYS A 69 -12.29 -6.85 -7.16
C CYS A 69 -13.66 -6.22 -7.55
N ALA A 70 -13.68 -5.27 -8.48
CA ALA A 70 -14.92 -4.70 -9.01
C ALA A 70 -15.67 -5.62 -10.01
N THR A 71 -15.10 -6.77 -10.44
CA THR A 71 -15.71 -7.64 -11.47
C THR A 71 -15.58 -9.15 -11.20
N THR A 72 -14.95 -9.60 -10.11
CA THR A 72 -14.87 -11.04 -9.83
C THR A 72 -16.16 -11.51 -9.16
N PRO A 73 -16.97 -12.39 -9.81
CA PRO A 73 -18.07 -13.04 -9.10
C PRO A 73 -17.50 -13.84 -7.92
N PRO A 74 -18.27 -13.99 -6.83
CA PRO A 74 -17.81 -14.76 -5.67
C PRO A 74 -17.34 -16.15 -6.13
N PRO A 75 -16.24 -16.68 -5.56
CA PRO A 75 -15.72 -17.97 -5.96
C PRO A 75 -16.84 -19.00 -5.89
N PRO A 76 -17.05 -19.81 -6.94
CA PRO A 76 -18.11 -20.82 -6.91
C PRO A 76 -17.84 -21.72 -5.72
N HIS A 77 -18.83 -21.85 -4.82
CA HIS A 77 -18.79 -22.81 -3.74
C HIS A 77 -18.46 -24.18 -4.34
N LYS A 78 -17.25 -24.67 -4.09
CA LYS A 78 -16.89 -26.05 -4.40
C LYS A 78 -17.91 -26.91 -3.64
N PRO A 79 -18.64 -27.84 -4.29
CA PRO A 79 -19.48 -28.75 -3.53
C PRO A 79 -18.55 -29.44 -2.53
N GLU A 80 -18.91 -29.34 -1.24
CA GLU A 80 -18.16 -30.02 -0.19
C GLU A 80 -18.01 -31.48 -0.59
N PRO A 81 -16.83 -32.10 -0.39
CA PRO A 81 -16.66 -33.51 -0.71
C PRO A 81 -17.73 -34.27 0.05
N SER A 82 -18.70 -34.81 -0.71
CA SER A 82 -19.75 -35.67 -0.20
C SER A 82 -19.13 -36.64 0.78
N THR A 83 -19.54 -36.54 2.04
CA THR A 83 -19.20 -37.47 3.11
C THR A 83 -19.81 -38.82 2.76
N ALA A 84 -19.25 -39.49 1.76
CA ALA A 84 -19.40 -40.92 1.55
C ALA A 84 -18.56 -41.58 2.65
N VAL A 85 -19.16 -41.68 3.83
CA VAL A 85 -18.72 -42.64 4.84
C VAL A 85 -18.76 -43.99 4.14
N PRO A 86 -17.65 -44.74 4.05
CA PRO A 86 -17.73 -46.09 3.53
C PRO A 86 -18.54 -46.92 4.52
N GLU A 87 -19.79 -47.20 4.17
CA GLU A 87 -20.51 -48.36 4.69
C GLU A 87 -19.80 -49.59 4.14
N ASN A 88 -19.10 -50.34 5.01
CA ASN A 88 -19.22 -51.79 5.16
C ASN A 88 -18.01 -52.40 5.91
N TRP A 89 -18.36 -53.43 6.68
CA TRP A 89 -17.62 -54.14 7.74
C TRP A 89 -16.21 -54.65 7.42
#